data_AF-A0A7R9B921-F1
#
_entry.id   AF-A0A7R9B921-F1
#
_cell.length_a   1.000
_cell.length_b   1.000
_cell.length_c   1.000
_cell.angle_alpha   90.00
_cell.angle_beta   90.00
_cell.angle_gamma   90.00
#
_symmetry.space_group_name_H-M   'P 1'
#
loop_
_entity.id
_entity.type
_entity.pdbx_description
1 polymer ?
#
loop_
_entity_poly.entity_id
_entity_poly.type
_entity_poly.pdbx_seq_one_letter_code
_entity_poly.pdbx_strand_id
1 'polypeptide(L)'
;MLPRADQISLTTTMKNAKLPAHIKTSTPGEKDAANKEAKRSRVDLSTSILEQMTTPLHDFVHPRTTVPDTVDTSATKNAESNNLNTGTDSGQDTKNLFIQKNVSSLQALKAGDVLIDMCLNLPHLNRYIHKYKDAVAKKGFSLPSSHSEATLVRHSLQALVNDTSLTWSALSLPVLEPLTPDKLEKLSVLTMSCLYCAVSNATASSLLGISSAVSPKCTGTNPGTTSS
;
A
#
# COMPACT_ATOMS: atom_id res chain seq x y z
N MET A 1 52.22 -10.42 -23.29
CA MET A 1 52.39 -9.42 -24.35
C MET A 1 52.07 -10.10 -25.67
N LEU A 2 51.06 -9.62 -26.41
CA LEU A 2 50.62 -10.28 -27.65
C LEU A 2 51.70 -10.14 -28.75
N PRO A 3 52.02 -11.19 -29.52
CA PRO A 3 52.98 -11.12 -30.61
C PRO A 3 52.63 -10.04 -31.65
N ARG A 4 53.64 -9.35 -32.18
CA ARG A 4 53.47 -8.19 -33.09
C ARG A 4 52.66 -8.54 -34.34
N ALA A 5 52.78 -9.77 -34.83
CA ALA A 5 52.02 -10.27 -35.98
C ALA A 5 50.52 -10.39 -35.68
N ASP A 6 50.16 -10.86 -34.49
CA ASP A 6 48.76 -11.00 -34.06
C ASP A 6 48.11 -9.63 -33.88
N GLN A 7 48.88 -8.65 -33.42
CA GLN A 7 48.42 -7.27 -33.27
C GLN A 7 48.11 -6.62 -34.63
N ILE A 8 48.95 -6.86 -35.64
CA ILE A 8 48.75 -6.35 -37.02
C ILE A 8 47.56 -7.05 -37.68
N SER A 9 47.44 -8.37 -37.49
CA SER A 9 46.33 -9.16 -38.03
C SER A 9 44.98 -8.69 -37.44
N LEU A 10 44.91 -8.51 -36.11
CA LEU A 10 43.70 -8.03 -35.44
C LEU A 10 43.33 -6.61 -35.90
N THR A 11 44.31 -5.71 -36.03
CA THR A 11 44.10 -4.33 -36.51
C THR A 11 43.56 -4.32 -37.94
N THR A 12 44.07 -5.18 -38.81
CA THR A 12 43.62 -5.27 -40.20
C THR A 12 42.19 -5.82 -40.29
N THR A 13 41.87 -6.84 -39.51
CA THR A 13 40.52 -7.43 -39.44
C THR A 13 39.50 -6.43 -38.89
N MET A 14 39.85 -5.65 -37.86
CA MET A 14 38.99 -4.59 -37.33
C MET A 14 38.76 -3.46 -38.34
N LYS A 15 39.76 -3.10 -39.16
CA LYS A 15 39.63 -2.03 -40.16
C LYS A 15 38.76 -2.41 -41.36
N ASN A 16 38.67 -3.72 -41.66
CA ASN A 16 37.86 -4.25 -42.77
C ASN A 16 36.49 -4.79 -42.32
N ALA A 17 36.21 -4.80 -41.02
CA ALA A 17 34.91 -5.21 -40.51
C ALA A 17 33.84 -4.18 -40.88
N LYS A 18 32.87 -4.60 -41.69
CA LYS A 18 31.76 -3.75 -42.10
C LYS A 18 30.77 -3.63 -40.95
N LEU A 19 30.63 -2.42 -40.41
CA LEU A 19 29.69 -2.19 -39.30
C LEU A 19 28.23 -2.36 -39.79
N PRO A 20 27.35 -2.92 -38.94
CA PRO A 20 25.91 -2.94 -39.20
C PRO A 20 25.37 -1.53 -39.48
N ALA A 21 24.40 -1.43 -40.40
CA ALA A 21 23.88 -0.17 -40.96
C ALA A 21 23.29 0.85 -39.94
N HIS A 22 23.20 0.49 -38.66
CA HIS A 22 22.70 1.34 -37.59
C HIS A 22 23.80 1.97 -36.71
N ILE A 23 25.09 1.63 -36.92
CA ILE A 23 26.21 2.24 -36.18
C ILE A 23 26.85 3.34 -37.03
N LYS A 24 26.55 4.60 -36.70
CA LYS A 24 27.26 5.76 -37.26
C LYS A 24 28.55 5.99 -36.47
N THR A 25 29.70 5.67 -37.06
CA THR A 25 31.01 6.07 -36.52
C THR A 25 31.44 7.36 -37.20
N SER A 26 31.63 8.44 -36.44
CA SER A 26 32.16 9.70 -36.98
C SER A 26 33.61 9.51 -37.44
N THR A 27 33.87 9.61 -38.74
CA THR A 27 35.21 9.73 -39.30
C THR A 27 35.71 11.18 -39.16
N PRO A 28 36.98 11.42 -38.79
CA PRO A 28 37.50 12.78 -38.65
C PRO A 28 37.86 13.33 -40.03
N GLY A 29 36.99 14.19 -40.56
CA GLY A 29 37.28 14.99 -41.75
C GLY A 29 36.12 15.03 -42.71
N GLU A 30 35.09 15.81 -42.41
CA GLU A 30 34.35 16.60 -43.39
C GLU A 30 33.47 17.62 -42.66
N LYS A 31 33.52 18.86 -43.16
CA LYS A 31 32.76 20.01 -42.65
C LYS A 31 31.28 19.87 -42.96
N ASP A 32 30.48 20.43 -42.06
CA ASP A 32 29.13 20.95 -42.28
C ASP A 32 28.07 19.97 -42.80
N ALA A 33 27.33 19.38 -41.86
CA ALA A 33 25.88 19.34 -41.95
C ALA A 33 25.30 19.22 -40.54
N ALA A 34 24.48 20.21 -40.17
CA ALA A 34 23.70 20.24 -38.95
C ALA A 34 22.78 19.02 -38.85
N ASN A 35 23.25 17.95 -38.20
CA ASN A 35 22.37 16.89 -37.75
C ASN A 35 21.97 17.20 -36.32
N LYS A 36 20.76 17.74 -36.14
CA LYS A 36 20.04 17.73 -34.86
C LYS A 36 19.78 16.28 -34.47
N GLU A 37 20.81 15.57 -34.02
CA GLU A 37 20.59 14.37 -33.21
C GLU A 37 20.00 14.87 -31.91
N ALA A 38 18.67 14.85 -31.88
CA ALA A 38 17.89 14.95 -30.68
C ALA A 38 18.54 13.99 -29.68
N LYS A 39 19.15 14.58 -28.65
CA LYS A 39 19.43 13.93 -27.38
C LYS A 39 18.10 13.33 -26.93
N ARG A 40 17.75 12.11 -27.39
CA ARG A 40 16.76 11.30 -26.71
C ARG A 40 17.31 11.17 -25.32
N SER A 41 16.62 11.83 -24.41
CA SER A 41 17.08 12.00 -23.04
C SER A 41 17.31 10.60 -22.51
N ARG A 42 18.40 10.36 -21.75
CA ARG A 42 18.58 9.10 -21.03
C ARG A 42 17.32 8.72 -20.22
N VAL A 43 16.52 9.73 -19.86
CA VAL A 43 15.21 9.65 -19.23
C VAL A 43 14.18 8.89 -20.09
N ASP A 44 14.16 9.10 -21.41
CA ASP A 44 13.27 8.40 -22.35
C ASP A 44 13.56 6.89 -22.38
N LEU A 45 14.83 6.51 -22.20
CA LEU A 45 15.21 5.10 -22.13
C LEU A 45 14.77 4.48 -20.80
N SER A 46 14.94 5.16 -19.67
CA SER A 46 14.48 4.66 -18.37
C SER A 46 12.97 4.55 -18.27
N THR A 47 12.21 5.49 -18.82
CA THR A 47 10.75 5.41 -18.88
C THR A 47 10.29 4.30 -19.81
N SER A 48 10.93 4.14 -20.98
CA SER A 48 10.63 3.04 -21.92
C SER A 48 10.94 1.66 -21.33
N ILE A 49 12.06 1.49 -20.62
CA ILE A 49 12.37 0.23 -19.91
C ILE A 49 11.35 -0.02 -18.79
N LEU A 50 10.96 1.01 -18.03
CA LEU A 50 9.94 0.89 -16.99
C LEU A 50 8.57 0.51 -17.58
N GLU A 51 8.18 1.10 -18.71
CA GLU A 51 6.98 0.70 -19.45
C GLU A 51 7.06 -0.75 -19.92
N GLN A 52 8.20 -1.20 -20.49
CA GLN A 52 8.42 -2.58 -20.91
C GLN A 52 8.41 -3.58 -19.74
N MET A 53 8.94 -3.21 -18.57
CA MET A 53 8.91 -4.07 -17.39
C MET A 53 7.56 -4.09 -16.68
N THR A 54 6.76 -3.04 -16.81
CA THR A 54 5.42 -2.95 -16.20
C THR A 54 4.32 -3.47 -17.12
N THR A 55 4.57 -3.64 -18.42
CA THR A 55 3.59 -4.19 -19.39
C THR A 55 3.02 -5.56 -18.97
N PRO A 56 3.82 -6.52 -18.47
CA PRO A 56 3.30 -7.82 -18.00
C PRO A 56 2.30 -7.71 -16.84
N LEU A 57 2.38 -6.65 -16.03
CA LEU A 57 1.42 -6.41 -14.94
C LEU A 57 0.04 -5.99 -15.46
N HIS A 58 -0.02 -5.42 -16.67
CA HIS A 58 -1.27 -5.00 -17.30
C HIS A 58 -2.01 -6.19 -17.95
N ASP A 59 -1.29 -7.25 -18.32
CA ASP A 59 -1.84 -8.44 -18.99
C ASP A 59 -2.67 -9.35 -18.06
N PHE A 60 -2.53 -9.19 -16.74
CA PHE A 60 -3.36 -9.91 -15.75
C PHE A 60 -4.83 -9.44 -15.72
N VAL A 61 -5.17 -8.37 -16.44
CA VAL A 61 -6.53 -7.87 -16.59
C VAL A 61 -7.03 -8.11 -18.01
N HIS A 62 -7.16 -9.40 -18.38
CA HIS A 62 -8.06 -9.78 -19.46
C HIS A 62 -9.34 -10.36 -18.84
N PRO A 63 -10.47 -9.63 -18.85
CA PRO A 63 -11.77 -10.28 -18.73
C PRO A 63 -11.94 -11.13 -19.98
N ARG A 64 -11.96 -12.44 -19.77
CA ARG A 64 -12.24 -13.46 -20.78
C ARG A 64 -13.62 -13.20 -21.39
N THR A 65 -13.70 -12.47 -22.51
CA THR A 65 -14.82 -12.55 -23.43
C THR A 65 -14.30 -12.48 -24.86
N THR A 66 -14.29 -13.65 -25.47
CA THR A 66 -14.03 -13.90 -26.88
C THR A 66 -15.17 -13.39 -27.74
N VAL A 67 -14.94 -12.40 -28.62
CA VAL A 67 -15.45 -12.37 -30.01
C VAL A 67 -14.57 -11.39 -30.84
N PRO A 68 -14.09 -11.75 -32.03
CA PRO A 68 -13.44 -10.80 -32.94
C PRO A 68 -14.49 -10.15 -33.87
N ASP A 69 -14.34 -8.85 -34.16
CA ASP A 69 -14.41 -8.34 -35.54
C ASP A 69 -14.11 -6.83 -35.63
N THR A 70 -13.06 -6.53 -36.42
CA THR A 70 -12.87 -5.44 -37.38
C THR A 70 -13.24 -3.96 -37.07
N VAL A 71 -12.18 -3.12 -37.06
CA VAL A 71 -12.02 -1.80 -37.72
C VAL A 71 -13.03 -0.67 -37.38
N ASP A 72 -12.63 0.36 -36.62
CA ASP A 72 -12.22 1.68 -37.16
C ASP A 72 -11.99 2.78 -36.08
N THR A 73 -10.92 3.51 -36.32
CA THR A 73 -10.49 4.88 -35.96
C THR A 73 -11.32 5.81 -35.05
N SER A 74 -10.59 6.36 -34.04
CA SER A 74 -10.67 7.70 -33.42
C SER A 74 -11.83 8.06 -32.47
N ALA A 75 -11.46 8.32 -31.21
CA ALA A 75 -11.63 9.60 -30.50
C ALA A 75 -11.80 9.38 -28.99
N THR A 76 -10.74 9.56 -28.20
CA THR A 76 -10.80 10.16 -26.86
C THR A 76 -9.41 10.69 -26.49
N LYS A 77 -9.11 11.90 -26.99
CA LYS A 77 -8.10 12.77 -26.38
C LYS A 77 -8.80 13.55 -25.27
N ASN A 78 -8.43 13.33 -24.02
CA ASN A 78 -8.19 14.38 -23.04
C ASN A 78 -7.97 13.78 -21.64
N ALA A 79 -6.73 13.80 -21.18
CA ALA A 79 -6.34 14.42 -19.91
C ALA A 79 -4.83 14.22 -19.69
N GLU A 80 -4.01 14.67 -20.64
CA GLU A 80 -2.60 14.94 -20.35
C GLU A 80 -2.53 16.26 -19.60
N SER A 81 -2.55 16.18 -18.27
CA SER A 81 -2.24 17.32 -17.41
C SER A 81 -0.75 17.63 -17.54
N ASN A 82 -0.50 18.53 -18.49
CA ASN A 82 0.70 19.29 -18.70
C ASN A 82 1.05 20.07 -17.40
N ASN A 83 1.97 19.54 -16.59
CA ASN A 83 2.64 20.31 -15.54
C ASN A 83 4.15 20.05 -15.62
N LEU A 84 4.74 20.53 -16.71
CA LEU A 84 6.18 20.75 -16.81
C LEU A 84 6.55 21.96 -15.93
N ASN A 85 6.61 21.74 -14.61
CA ASN A 85 7.28 22.68 -13.73
C ASN A 85 8.78 22.43 -13.81
N THR A 86 9.49 23.45 -14.27
CA THR A 86 10.94 23.50 -14.41
C THR A 86 11.61 23.42 -13.03
N GLY A 87 12.38 22.35 -12.80
CA GLY A 87 13.43 22.34 -11.78
C GLY A 87 13.15 21.55 -10.49
N THR A 88 12.83 20.25 -10.56
CA THR A 88 13.13 19.30 -9.48
C THR A 88 13.29 17.87 -10.04
N ASP A 89 14.51 17.34 -9.97
CA ASP A 89 14.85 15.93 -9.74
C ASP A 89 14.08 14.87 -10.58
N SER A 90 14.50 14.68 -11.84
CA SER A 90 13.97 13.72 -12.83
C SER A 90 13.74 12.27 -12.32
N GLY A 91 14.40 11.85 -11.23
CA GLY A 91 14.13 10.57 -10.57
C GLY A 91 12.79 10.53 -9.82
N GLN A 92 12.31 11.66 -9.30
CA GLN A 92 11.02 11.77 -8.62
C GLN A 92 9.86 11.57 -9.59
N ASP A 93 9.95 12.07 -10.82
CA ASP A 93 8.91 11.89 -11.84
C ASP A 93 8.73 10.42 -12.20
N THR A 94 9.84 9.69 -12.34
CA THR A 94 9.80 8.24 -12.62
C THR A 94 9.23 7.45 -11.45
N LYS A 95 9.59 7.83 -10.21
CA LYS A 95 9.04 7.22 -8.98
C LYS A 95 7.53 7.45 -8.87
N ASN A 96 7.08 8.67 -9.15
CA ASN A 96 5.67 9.03 -9.08
C ASN A 96 4.86 8.30 -10.16
N LEU A 97 5.38 8.20 -11.38
CA LEU A 97 4.78 7.40 -12.46
C LEU A 97 4.64 5.93 -12.04
N PHE A 98 5.69 5.34 -11.44
CA PHE A 98 5.63 3.97 -10.96
C PHE A 98 4.57 3.78 -9.86
N ILE A 99 4.51 4.68 -8.87
CA ILE A 99 3.49 4.64 -7.82
C ILE A 99 2.09 4.71 -8.44
N GLN A 100 1.85 5.66 -9.35
CA GLN A 100 0.56 5.81 -10.02
C GLN A 100 0.16 4.56 -10.79
N LYS A 101 1.10 3.92 -11.49
CA LYS A 101 0.85 2.65 -12.20
C LYS A 101 0.48 1.52 -11.25
N ASN A 102 1.22 1.33 -10.14
CA ASN A 102 0.89 0.31 -9.15
C ASN A 102 -0.48 0.56 -8.51
N VAL A 103 -0.79 1.81 -8.18
CA VAL A 103 -2.10 2.20 -7.64
C VAL A 103 -3.21 1.85 -8.63
N SER A 104 -3.07 2.22 -9.90
CA SER A 104 -4.04 1.92 -10.95
C SER A 104 -4.23 0.41 -11.14
N SER A 105 -3.15 -0.36 -11.16
CA SER A 105 -3.22 -1.83 -11.26
C SER A 105 -3.92 -2.46 -10.06
N LEU A 106 -3.62 -2.02 -8.83
CA LEU A 106 -4.28 -2.52 -7.62
C LEU A 106 -5.77 -2.14 -7.59
N GLN A 107 -6.12 -0.92 -8.01
CA GLN A 107 -7.51 -0.48 -8.13
C GLN A 107 -8.27 -1.32 -9.16
N ALA A 108 -7.66 -1.64 -10.31
CA ALA A 108 -8.26 -2.52 -11.33
C ALA A 108 -8.54 -3.94 -10.80
N LEU A 109 -7.72 -4.42 -9.86
CA LEU A 109 -7.91 -5.69 -9.14
C LEU A 109 -8.87 -5.60 -7.96
N LYS A 110 -9.57 -4.47 -7.77
CA LYS A 110 -10.46 -4.21 -6.62
C LYS A 110 -9.75 -4.39 -5.27
N ALA A 111 -8.45 -4.07 -5.19
CA ALA A 111 -7.67 -4.21 -3.96
C ALA A 111 -8.31 -3.47 -2.78
N GLY A 112 -8.94 -2.31 -3.00
CA GLY A 112 -9.65 -1.59 -1.95
C GLY A 112 -10.78 -2.39 -1.29
N ASP A 113 -11.58 -3.12 -2.08
CA ASP A 113 -12.65 -3.96 -1.54
C ASP A 113 -12.09 -5.14 -0.74
N VAL A 114 -11.05 -5.79 -1.30
CA VAL A 114 -10.36 -6.92 -0.64
C VAL A 114 -9.72 -6.50 0.68
N LEU A 115 -9.06 -5.34 0.72
CA LEU A 115 -8.42 -4.83 1.93
C LEU A 115 -9.43 -4.46 3.01
N ILE A 116 -10.54 -3.81 2.63
CA ILE A 116 -11.62 -3.49 3.58
C ILE A 116 -12.24 -4.78 4.12
N ASP A 117 -12.52 -5.76 3.26
CA ASP A 117 -13.08 -7.05 3.69
C ASP A 117 -12.10 -7.82 4.57
N MET A 118 -10.80 -7.79 4.28
CA MET A 118 -9.77 -8.32 5.17
C MET A 118 -9.84 -7.66 6.55
N CYS A 119 -9.89 -6.33 6.62
CA CYS A 119 -9.95 -5.58 7.89
C CYS A 119 -11.21 -5.92 8.69
N LEU A 120 -12.36 -6.10 8.02
CA LEU A 120 -13.62 -6.51 8.67
C LEU A 120 -13.55 -7.93 9.25
N ASN A 121 -12.65 -8.78 8.76
CA ASN A 121 -12.54 -10.18 9.16
C ASN A 121 -11.36 -10.46 10.10
N LEU A 122 -10.61 -9.45 10.55
CA LEU A 122 -9.51 -9.64 11.48
C LEU A 122 -10.01 -10.20 12.82
N PRO A 123 -9.42 -11.27 13.39
CA PRO A 123 -10.07 -12.07 14.44
C PRO A 123 -10.46 -11.29 15.70
N HIS A 124 -9.60 -10.41 16.19
CA HIS A 124 -9.83 -9.68 17.43
C HIS A 124 -10.73 -8.47 17.18
N LEU A 125 -10.53 -7.77 16.06
CA LEU A 125 -11.37 -6.64 15.67
C LEU A 125 -12.80 -7.09 15.31
N ASN A 126 -12.95 -8.22 14.63
CA ASN A 126 -14.24 -8.76 14.19
C ASN A 126 -15.17 -9.05 15.38
N ARG A 127 -14.64 -9.47 16.53
CA ARG A 127 -15.45 -9.59 17.76
C ARG A 127 -16.13 -8.27 18.15
N TYR A 128 -15.44 -7.15 18.01
CA TYR A 128 -15.99 -5.83 18.30
C TYR A 128 -16.90 -5.30 17.18
N ILE A 129 -16.66 -5.71 15.93
CA ILE A 129 -17.59 -5.46 14.82
C ILE A 129 -18.96 -6.07 15.11
N HIS A 130 -18.99 -7.32 15.58
CA HIS A 130 -20.24 -7.97 15.97
C HIS A 130 -20.91 -7.25 17.15
N LYS A 131 -20.15 -6.89 18.18
CA LYS A 131 -20.68 -6.13 19.33
C LYS A 131 -21.26 -4.77 18.93
N TYR A 132 -20.61 -4.06 18.01
CA TYR A 132 -21.11 -2.80 17.48
C TYR A 132 -22.42 -3.00 16.70
N LYS A 133 -22.47 -3.98 15.78
CA LYS A 133 -23.68 -4.31 15.02
C LYS A 133 -24.85 -4.67 15.95
N ASP A 134 -24.59 -5.45 16.99
CA ASP A 134 -25.57 -5.78 18.02
C ASP A 134 -26.06 -4.54 18.78
N ALA A 135 -25.16 -3.63 19.15
CA ALA A 135 -25.51 -2.41 19.86
C ALA A 135 -26.42 -1.49 19.02
N VAL A 136 -26.13 -1.36 17.72
CA VAL A 136 -26.96 -0.59 16.78
C VAL A 136 -28.31 -1.28 16.52
N ALA A 137 -28.36 -2.62 16.56
CA ALA A 137 -29.58 -3.41 16.42
C ALA A 137 -30.51 -3.39 17.65
N LYS A 138 -30.49 -2.31 18.43
CA LYS A 138 -31.31 -2.08 19.65
C LYS A 138 -31.03 -3.02 20.82
N LYS A 139 -29.90 -3.74 20.83
CA LYS A 139 -29.46 -4.53 22.00
C LYS A 139 -28.68 -3.72 23.03
N GLY A 140 -28.33 -2.47 22.70
CA GLY A 140 -27.56 -1.59 23.59
C GLY A 140 -26.06 -1.95 23.66
N PHE A 141 -25.28 -1.10 24.33
CA PHE A 141 -23.82 -1.30 24.44
C PHE A 141 -23.47 -2.33 25.53
N SER A 142 -22.80 -3.42 25.13
CA SER A 142 -22.29 -4.47 26.02
C SER A 142 -20.81 -4.27 26.42
N LEU A 143 -20.58 -3.31 27.32
CA LEU A 143 -19.27 -3.03 27.88
C LEU A 143 -18.90 -4.01 29.01
N PRO A 144 -17.59 -4.22 29.29
CA PRO A 144 -17.15 -5.07 30.40
C PRO A 144 -17.72 -4.56 31.72
N SER A 145 -18.44 -5.44 32.43
CA SER A 145 -19.13 -5.11 33.68
C SER A 145 -18.59 -5.89 34.88
N SER A 146 -17.86 -6.98 34.63
CA SER A 146 -17.24 -7.80 35.68
C SER A 146 -15.71 -7.79 35.58
N HIS A 147 -15.05 -8.04 36.71
CA HIS A 147 -13.59 -8.16 36.78
C HIS A 147 -13.05 -9.26 35.84
N SER A 148 -13.80 -10.35 35.67
CA SER A 148 -13.46 -11.44 34.76
C SER A 148 -13.45 -10.99 33.29
N GLU A 149 -14.49 -10.27 32.86
CA GLU A 149 -14.58 -9.71 31.50
C GLU A 149 -13.48 -8.68 31.23
N ALA A 150 -13.21 -7.80 32.19
CA ALA A 150 -12.15 -6.81 32.06
C ALA A 150 -10.76 -7.47 31.95
N THR A 151 -10.53 -8.57 32.67
CA THR A 151 -9.31 -9.36 32.56
C THR A 151 -9.16 -10.01 31.18
N LEU A 152 -10.24 -10.55 30.62
CA LEU A 152 -10.24 -11.10 29.26
C LEU A 152 -9.92 -10.03 28.20
N VAL A 153 -10.53 -8.85 28.32
CA VAL A 153 -10.24 -7.72 27.41
C VAL A 153 -8.76 -7.36 27.46
N ARG A 154 -8.20 -7.20 28.66
CA ARG A 154 -6.77 -6.92 28.86
C ARG A 154 -5.85 -7.98 28.26
N HIS A 155 -6.17 -9.27 28.42
CA HIS A 155 -5.36 -10.35 27.84
C HIS A 155 -5.37 -10.33 26.30
N SER A 156 -6.50 -9.93 25.70
CA SER A 156 -6.62 -9.82 24.23
C SER A 156 -6.08 -8.52 23.63
N LEU A 157 -5.67 -7.56 24.46
CA LEU A 157 -5.35 -6.19 24.01
C LEU A 157 -4.21 -6.16 22.99
N GLN A 158 -3.13 -6.92 23.22
CA GLN A 158 -1.99 -6.90 22.29
C GLN A 158 -2.37 -7.37 20.90
N ALA A 159 -3.20 -8.41 20.80
CA ALA A 159 -3.63 -8.94 19.52
C ALA A 159 -4.59 -7.97 18.81
N LEU A 160 -5.43 -7.27 19.57
CA LEU A 160 -6.27 -6.20 19.03
C LEU A 160 -5.45 -4.99 18.51
N VAL A 161 -4.37 -4.63 19.19
CA VAL A 161 -3.44 -3.58 18.72
C VAL A 161 -2.81 -3.98 17.40
N ASN A 162 -2.43 -5.25 17.24
CA ASN A 162 -1.90 -5.77 15.98
C ASN A 162 -2.94 -5.67 14.84
N ASP A 163 -4.18 -6.10 15.08
CA ASP A 163 -5.28 -5.98 14.10
C ASP A 163 -5.52 -4.50 13.71
N THR A 164 -5.46 -3.59 14.69
CA THR A 164 -5.64 -2.15 14.46
C THR A 164 -4.48 -1.57 13.65
N SER A 165 -3.24 -1.97 13.93
CA SER A 165 -2.06 -1.55 13.16
C SER A 165 -2.15 -2.04 11.71
N LEU A 166 -2.57 -3.28 11.48
CA LEU A 166 -2.76 -3.82 10.14
C LEU A 166 -3.86 -3.07 9.38
N THR A 167 -4.97 -2.77 10.06
CA THR A 167 -6.05 -1.96 9.53
C THR A 167 -5.54 -0.58 9.11
N TRP A 168 -4.79 0.10 9.98
CA TRP A 168 -4.19 1.39 9.67
C TRP A 168 -3.28 1.33 8.43
N SER A 169 -2.39 0.34 8.37
CA SER A 169 -1.51 0.14 7.22
C SER A 169 -2.30 -0.08 5.93
N ALA A 170 -3.34 -0.93 5.94
CA ALA A 170 -4.17 -1.20 4.78
C ALA A 170 -4.94 0.05 4.32
N LEU A 171 -5.52 0.81 5.25
CA LEU A 171 -6.32 1.99 4.94
C LEU A 171 -5.50 3.22 4.54
N SER A 172 -4.20 3.24 4.88
CA SER A 172 -3.28 4.30 4.48
C SER A 172 -2.83 4.21 3.01
N LEU A 173 -3.13 3.10 2.32
CA LEU A 173 -2.75 2.91 0.93
C LEU A 173 -3.65 3.73 -0.01
N PRO A 174 -3.09 4.36 -1.06
CA PRO A 174 -3.85 5.15 -2.04
C PRO A 174 -4.65 4.30 -3.04
N VAL A 175 -5.18 3.14 -2.61
CA VAL A 175 -5.90 2.16 -3.46
C VAL A 175 -7.39 2.07 -3.14
N LEU A 176 -7.88 2.85 -2.17
CA LEU A 176 -9.28 2.83 -1.76
C LEU A 176 -10.21 3.57 -2.73
N GLU A 177 -9.67 4.44 -3.58
CA GLU A 177 -10.43 5.22 -4.56
C GLU A 177 -10.96 4.35 -5.72
N PRO A 178 -12.16 4.66 -6.27
CA PRO A 178 -13.12 5.65 -5.76
C PRO A 178 -13.82 5.15 -4.48
N LEU A 179 -14.09 6.06 -3.54
CA LEU A 179 -14.90 5.78 -2.36
C LEU A 179 -16.38 5.70 -2.78
N THR A 180 -16.84 4.47 -3.02
CA THR A 180 -18.26 4.19 -3.26
C THR A 180 -19.05 4.22 -1.95
N PRO A 181 -20.38 4.42 -1.99
CA PRO A 181 -21.23 4.36 -0.79
C PRO A 181 -21.05 3.06 0.00
N ASP A 182 -20.95 1.92 -0.69
CA ASP A 182 -20.75 0.61 -0.06
C ASP A 182 -19.41 0.51 0.69
N LYS A 183 -18.32 1.02 0.10
CA LYS A 183 -17.02 1.10 0.78
C LYS A 183 -17.08 2.01 1.99
N LEU A 184 -17.77 3.14 1.88
CA LEU A 184 -17.92 4.09 2.97
C LEU A 184 -18.72 3.49 4.13
N GLU A 185 -19.78 2.73 3.85
CA GLU A 185 -20.53 2.01 4.88
C GLU A 185 -19.64 1.01 5.62
N LYS A 186 -18.88 0.18 4.88
CA LYS A 186 -17.93 -0.78 5.48
C LYS A 186 -16.86 -0.08 6.32
N LEU A 187 -16.28 1.01 5.82
CA LEU A 187 -15.31 1.83 6.56
C LEU A 187 -15.91 2.47 7.81
N SER A 188 -17.17 2.89 7.74
CA SER A 188 -17.91 3.43 8.89
C SER A 188 -18.09 2.35 9.96
N VAL A 189 -18.57 1.16 9.59
CA VAL A 189 -18.68 0.01 10.50
C VAL A 189 -17.33 -0.30 11.14
N LEU A 190 -16.26 -0.37 10.35
CA LEU A 190 -14.91 -0.64 10.84
C LEU A 190 -14.45 0.43 11.85
N THR A 191 -14.62 1.71 11.52
CA THR A 191 -14.22 2.84 12.37
C THR A 191 -15.01 2.87 13.68
N MET A 192 -16.33 2.69 13.62
CA MET A 192 -17.19 2.63 14.79
C MET A 192 -16.88 1.43 15.68
N SER A 193 -16.47 0.31 15.08
CA SER A 193 -16.02 -0.87 15.81
C SER A 193 -14.70 -0.63 16.53
N CYS A 194 -13.74 0.06 15.89
CA CYS A 194 -12.51 0.51 16.55
C CYS A 194 -12.81 1.47 17.71
N LEU A 195 -13.79 2.37 17.56
CA LEU A 195 -14.21 3.25 18.67
C LEU A 195 -14.82 2.44 19.81
N TYR A 196 -15.67 1.45 19.50
CA TYR A 196 -16.19 0.52 20.50
C TYR A 196 -15.05 -0.20 21.23
N CYS A 197 -14.03 -0.69 20.50
CA CYS A 197 -12.85 -1.31 21.09
C CYS A 197 -12.18 -0.41 22.13
N ALA A 198 -11.95 0.86 21.76
CA ALA A 198 -11.31 1.85 22.62
C ALA A 198 -12.12 2.09 23.90
N VAL A 199 -13.45 2.26 23.78
CA VAL A 199 -14.34 2.44 24.92
C VAL A 199 -14.33 1.20 25.81
N SER A 200 -14.49 0.01 25.23
CA SER A 200 -14.47 -1.27 25.96
C SER A 200 -13.15 -1.48 26.71
N ASN A 201 -12.02 -1.12 26.10
CA ASN A 201 -10.70 -1.24 26.74
C ASN A 201 -10.51 -0.20 27.86
N ALA A 202 -10.99 1.03 27.67
CA ALA A 202 -10.98 2.06 28.70
C ALA A 202 -11.85 1.64 29.91
N THR A 203 -13.04 1.10 29.67
CA THR A 203 -13.92 0.55 30.73
C THR A 203 -13.25 -0.61 31.47
N ALA A 204 -12.66 -1.57 30.75
CA ALA A 204 -11.93 -2.67 31.37
C ALA A 204 -10.76 -2.19 32.24
N SER A 205 -9.99 -1.22 31.75
CA SER A 205 -8.86 -0.64 32.48
C SER A 205 -9.31 0.08 33.74
N SER A 206 -10.42 0.84 33.67
CA SER A 206 -11.03 1.49 34.83
C SER A 206 -11.47 0.48 35.89
N LEU A 207 -12.16 -0.59 35.50
CA LEU A 207 -12.66 -1.62 36.42
C LEU A 207 -11.53 -2.36 37.14
N LEU A 208 -10.44 -2.66 36.43
CA LEU A 208 -9.26 -3.30 37.01
C LEU A 208 -8.48 -2.36 37.93
N GLY A 209 -8.36 -1.08 37.57
CA GLY A 209 -7.72 -0.06 38.39
C GLY A 209 -8.43 0.15 39.73
N ILE A 210 -9.77 0.17 39.71
CA ILE A 210 -10.59 0.25 40.94
C ILE A 210 -10.38 -0.99 41.82
N SER A 211 -10.31 -2.18 41.22
CA SER A 211 -10.10 -3.44 41.95
C SER A 211 -8.74 -3.48 42.66
N SER A 212 -7.70 -2.90 42.07
CA SER A 212 -6.35 -2.81 42.69
C SER A 212 -6.24 -1.75 43.79
N ALA A 213 -7.13 -0.75 43.82
CA ALA A 213 -7.13 0.29 44.84
C ALA A 213 -7.78 -0.15 46.17
N VAL A 214 -8.53 -1.25 46.17
CA VAL A 214 -9.13 -1.85 47.37
C VAL A 214 -8.23 -2.99 47.86
N SER A 215 -7.20 -2.65 48.63
CA SER A 215 -6.49 -3.61 49.48
C SER A 215 -7.18 -3.65 50.86
N PRO A 216 -7.91 -4.71 51.25
CA PRO A 216 -8.38 -4.84 52.61
C PRO A 216 -7.25 -5.41 53.47
N LYS A 217 -6.56 -4.55 54.21
CA LYS A 217 -5.81 -4.97 55.39
C LYS A 217 -6.23 -4.12 56.59
N CYS A 218 -7.50 -4.26 56.99
CA CYS A 218 -7.85 -4.08 58.40
C CYS A 218 -7.51 -5.40 59.10
N THR A 219 -6.30 -5.48 59.65
CA THR A 219 -6.01 -6.42 60.73
C THR A 219 -6.91 -6.06 61.91
N GLY A 220 -7.99 -6.82 62.11
CA GLY A 220 -8.77 -6.77 63.34
C GLY A 220 -7.90 -7.23 64.50
N THR A 221 -7.50 -6.30 65.35
CA THR A 221 -7.07 -6.62 66.72
C THR A 221 -8.27 -6.37 67.62
N ASN A 222 -8.80 -7.45 68.20
CA ASN A 222 -9.94 -7.47 69.11
C ASN A 222 -9.85 -6.43 70.24
N PRO A 223 -10.96 -5.78 70.65
CA PRO A 223 -11.05 -5.18 71.96
C PRO A 223 -11.39 -6.29 72.97
N GLY A 224 -10.37 -6.89 73.55
CA GLY A 224 -10.51 -7.81 74.68
C GLY A 224 -10.64 -7.02 75.98
N THR A 225 -11.87 -6.86 76.46
CA THR A 225 -12.20 -6.53 77.84
C THR A 225 -11.66 -7.55 78.82
N THR A 226 -10.91 -7.14 79.84
CA THR A 226 -10.99 -7.71 81.20
C THR A 226 -10.62 -6.67 82.25
N SER A 227 -11.61 -6.34 83.06
CA SER A 227 -11.54 -5.81 84.42
C SER A 227 -10.66 -6.65 85.35
N SER A 228 -9.86 -6.00 86.19
CA SER A 228 -9.75 -6.15 87.64
C SER A 228 -8.47 -5.48 88.17
#